data_AF-A0A2V6K1B3-F1
#
_entry.id   AF-A0A2V6K1B3-F1
#
_cell.length_a   1.000
_cell.length_b   1.000
_cell.length_c   1.000
_cell.angle_alpha   90.00
_cell.angle_beta   90.00
_cell.angle_gamma   90.00
#
_symmetry.space_group_name_H-M   'P 1'
#
loop_
_entity.id
_entity.type
_entity.pdbx_description
1 polymer ?
#
loop_
_entity_poly.entity_id
_entity_poly.type
_entity_poly.pdbx_seq_one_letter_code
_entity_poly.pdbx_strand_id
1 'polypeptide(L)'
;MDGLQANLVGAAGSLLGNISTRSFVQTGDNVMIGGFIVQGTTSKRVIIRAIGPELSQYGVPDPLQDPTLELHDGTGALIGRNDNWQTTIIGGVIT
;
A
#
# COMPACT_ATOMS: atom_id res chain seq x y z
N MET A 1 8.29 -13.67 10.16
CA MET A 1 7.06 -13.00 9.71
C MET A 1 6.67 -12.02 10.79
N ASP A 2 7.01 -10.75 10.60
CA ASP A 2 6.55 -9.66 11.46
C ASP A 2 6.18 -8.51 10.54
N GLY A 3 4.91 -8.46 10.16
CA GLY A 3 4.37 -7.37 9.35
C GLY A 3 4.16 -6.17 10.26
N LEU A 4 4.64 -5.00 9.85
CA LEU A 4 4.48 -3.76 10.60
C LEU A 4 2.98 -3.43 10.75
N GLN A 5 2.40 -3.70 11.93
CA GLN A 5 1.03 -3.34 12.28
C GLN A 5 1.06 -2.01 13.05
N ALA A 6 0.54 -0.93 12.45
CA ALA A 6 0.36 0.34 13.15
C ALA A 6 -0.94 0.31 13.97
N ASN A 7 -0.83 0.29 15.30
CA ASN A 7 -1.97 0.33 16.22
C ASN A 7 -2.45 1.78 16.45
N LEU A 8 -3.72 2.06 16.20
CA LEU A 8 -4.33 3.39 16.34
C LEU A 8 -5.10 3.48 17.67
N VAL A 9 -4.53 4.15 18.69
CA VAL A 9 -5.27 4.49 19.91
C VAL A 9 -5.83 5.90 19.78
N GLY A 10 -7.16 6.01 19.83
CA GLY A 10 -7.90 7.25 19.63
C GLY A 10 -7.81 8.21 20.81
N ALA A 11 -7.10 9.32 20.63
CA ALA A 11 -7.37 10.58 21.30
C ALA A 11 -7.22 11.72 20.28
N ALA A 12 -8.15 12.67 20.32
CA ALA A 12 -8.38 13.79 19.40
C ALA A 12 -7.22 14.12 18.43
N GLY A 13 -7.40 13.77 17.15
CA GLY A 13 -6.58 14.32 16.06
C GLY A 13 -5.46 13.42 15.51
N SER A 14 -5.54 12.10 15.64
CA SER A 14 -4.62 11.22 14.89
C SER A 14 -5.04 11.15 13.41
N LEU A 15 -4.57 12.12 12.63
CA LEU A 15 -4.45 11.97 11.19
C LEU A 15 -3.21 11.10 10.96
N LEU A 16 -3.40 9.89 10.42
CA LEU A 16 -2.28 9.21 9.77
C LEU A 16 -1.73 10.16 8.71
N GLY A 17 -0.53 10.68 8.94
CA GLY A 17 0.18 11.53 7.99
C GLY A 17 0.73 10.66 6.87
N ASN A 18 1.99 10.25 6.99
CA ASN A 18 2.67 9.44 5.99
C ASN A 18 3.25 8.19 6.66
N ILE A 19 2.97 7.01 6.09
CA ILE A 19 3.60 5.74 6.48
C ILE A 19 4.38 5.23 5.26
N SER A 20 5.61 4.79 5.49
CA SER A 20 6.41 4.10 4.49
C SER A 20 7.08 2.88 5.09
N THR A 21 7.15 1.80 4.31
CA THR A 21 7.77 0.54 4.71
C THR A 21 8.64 0.04 3.56
N ARG A 22 9.83 -0.48 3.88
CA ARG A 22 10.70 -1.19 2.94
C ARG A 22 10.78 -2.66 3.35
N SER A 23 10.47 -3.56 2.43
CA SER A 23 10.54 -5.00 2.62
C SER A 23 10.86 -5.69 1.29
N PHE A 24 11.33 -6.93 1.34
CA PHE A 24 11.52 -7.74 0.15
C PHE A 24 10.17 -8.14 -0.44
N VAL A 25 10.05 -8.01 -1.76
CA VAL A 25 8.89 -8.47 -2.54
C VAL A 25 9.33 -9.70 -3.33
N GLN A 26 8.65 -10.82 -3.15
CA GLN A 26 8.90 -12.05 -3.90
C GLN A 26 7.65 -12.45 -4.69
N THR A 27 7.61 -13.66 -5.21
CA THR A 27 6.54 -14.17 -6.08
C THR A 27 5.74 -15.29 -5.39
N GLY A 28 4.55 -15.59 -5.94
CA GLY A 28 3.67 -16.64 -5.42
C GLY A 28 3.21 -16.32 -3.99
N ASP A 29 3.30 -17.30 -3.10
CA ASP A 29 2.87 -17.14 -1.71
C ASP A 29 3.75 -16.19 -0.88
N ASN A 30 4.85 -15.70 -1.46
CA ASN A 30 5.82 -14.82 -0.78
C ASN A 30 5.72 -13.36 -1.24
N VAL A 31 4.63 -12.96 -1.89
CA VAL A 31 4.37 -11.55 -2.17
C VAL A 31 4.31 -10.74 -0.87
N MET A 32 4.80 -9.50 -0.93
CA MET A 32 4.72 -8.61 0.22
C MET A 32 3.31 -8.04 0.35
N ILE A 33 2.72 -8.17 1.54
CA ILE A 33 1.41 -7.62 1.85
C ILE A 33 1.57 -6.56 2.93
N GLY A 34 1.17 -5.33 2.59
CA GLY A 34 1.00 -4.23 3.54
C GLY A 34 -0.49 -3.95 3.77
N GLY A 35 -0.87 -3.62 5.00
CA GLY A 35 -2.26 -3.33 5.37
C GLY A 35 -2.39 -2.00 6.10
N PHE A 36 -3.56 -1.38 5.98
CA PHE A 36 -3.97 -0.25 6.78
C PHE A 36 -5.47 -0.37 7.12
N ILE A 37 -5.90 0.24 8.21
CA ILE A 37 -7.29 0.21 8.66
C ILE A 37 -7.86 1.62 8.55
N VAL A 38 -8.97 1.76 7.82
CA VAL A 38 -9.76 2.99 7.77
C VAL A 38 -10.86 2.90 8.82
N GLN A 39 -10.80 3.75 9.85
CA GLN A 39 -11.81 3.79 10.92
C GLN A 39 -12.69 5.05 10.84
N GLY A 40 -13.91 4.96 11.39
CA GLY A 40 -14.89 6.04 11.46
C GLY A 40 -15.99 5.92 10.40
N THR A 41 -16.91 6.89 10.41
CA THR A 41 -18.14 6.85 9.59
C THR A 41 -18.05 7.68 8.31
N THR A 42 -16.99 8.46 8.12
CA THR A 42 -16.76 9.28 6.93
C THR A 42 -15.69 8.64 6.06
N SER A 43 -15.95 8.54 4.75
CA SER A 43 -14.98 8.06 3.76
C SER A 43 -13.69 8.89 3.82
N LYS A 44 -12.54 8.21 3.72
CA LYS A 44 -11.22 8.84 3.73
C LYS A 44 -10.56 8.68 2.37
N ARG A 45 -9.94 9.74 1.87
CA ARG A 45 -9.11 9.68 0.67
C ARG A 45 -7.69 9.25 1.05
N VAL A 46 -7.18 8.24 0.36
CA VAL A 46 -5.82 7.71 0.56
C VAL A 46 -5.07 7.69 -0.76
N ILE A 47 -3.74 7.78 -0.68
CA ILE A 47 -2.83 7.58 -1.81
C ILE A 47 -1.93 6.41 -1.42
N ILE A 48 -1.87 5.40 -2.29
CA ILE A 48 -1.00 4.23 -2.14
C ILE A 48 -0.02 4.27 -3.31
N ARG A 49 1.28 4.17 -3.02
CA ARG A 49 2.34 4.27 -4.02
C ARG A 49 3.42 3.23 -3.74
N ALA A 50 3.79 2.48 -4.77
CA ALA A 50 5.01 1.69 -4.81
C ALA A 50 6.07 2.47 -5.58
N ILE A 51 7.32 2.40 -5.10
CA ILE A 51 8.45 3.07 -5.72
C ILE A 51 9.59 2.05 -5.85
N GLY A 52 10.14 1.94 -7.06
CA GLY A 52 11.15 0.94 -7.41
C GLY A 52 12.43 1.56 -7.97
N PRO A 53 12.67 1.54 -9.30
CA PRO A 53 13.95 1.88 -9.91
C PRO A 53 14.56 3.22 -9.45
N GLU A 54 13.73 4.24 -9.27
CA GLU A 54 14.16 5.58 -8.86
C GLU A 54 14.78 5.63 -7.45
N LEU A 55 14.60 4.60 -6.61
CA LEU A 55 15.25 4.51 -5.30
C LEU A 55 16.77 4.31 -5.41
N SER A 56 17.25 3.78 -6.54
CA SER A 56 18.68 3.53 -6.78
C SER A 56 19.50 4.83 -6.68
N GLN A 57 18.95 5.94 -7.19
CA GLN A 57 19.61 7.25 -7.17
C GLN A 57 19.78 7.81 -5.75
N TYR A 58 18.99 7.29 -4.80
CA TYR A 58 19.04 7.65 -3.37
C TYR A 58 19.87 6.65 -2.55
N GLY A 59 20.61 5.74 -3.20
CA GLY A 59 21.47 4.77 -2.53
C GLY A 59 20.74 3.59 -1.90
N VAL A 60 19.47 3.35 -2.26
CA VAL A 60 18.74 2.17 -1.79
C VAL A 60 19.21 0.94 -2.58
N PRO A 61 19.76 -0.09 -1.91
CA PRO A 61 20.20 -1.29 -2.61
C PRO A 61 19.00 -2.14 -3.04
N ASP A 62 19.17 -2.85 -4.14
CA ASP A 62 18.22 -3.85 -4.67
C ASP A 62 16.75 -3.39 -4.71
N PRO A 63 16.43 -2.24 -5.34
CA PRO A 63 15.05 -1.84 -5.47
C PRO A 63 14.30 -2.76 -6.44
N LEU A 64 13.01 -2.94 -6.18
CA LEU A 64 12.13 -3.69 -7.08
C LEU A 64 12.11 -3.02 -8.46
N GLN A 65 12.48 -3.77 -9.50
CA GLN A 65 12.66 -3.19 -10.84
C GLN A 65 11.35 -2.80 -11.51
N ASP A 66 10.27 -3.53 -11.24
CA ASP A 66 8.96 -3.27 -11.81
C ASP A 66 7.87 -3.43 -10.74
N PRO A 67 7.55 -2.36 -9.99
CA PRO A 67 6.58 -2.44 -8.91
C PRO A 67 5.13 -2.44 -9.42
N THR A 68 4.41 -3.51 -9.10
CA THR A 68 2.96 -3.62 -9.28
C THR A 68 2.23 -3.52 -7.95
N LEU A 69 1.05 -2.91 -7.93
CA LEU A 69 0.18 -2.78 -6.75
C LEU A 69 -1.19 -3.38 -7.00
N GLU A 70 -1.69 -4.09 -6.00
CA GLU A 70 -3.07 -4.55 -5.90
C GLU A 70 -3.65 -4.09 -4.55
N LEU A 71 -4.88 -3.60 -4.58
CA LEU A 71 -5.64 -3.19 -3.39
C LEU A 71 -6.80 -4.16 -3.20
N HIS A 72 -6.83 -4.78 -2.03
CA HIS A 72 -7.88 -5.72 -1.65
C HIS A 72 -8.69 -5.15 -0.50
N ASP A 73 -10.00 -5.43 -0.47
CA ASP A 73 -10.85 -5.11 0.67
C ASP A 73 -10.78 -6.18 1.78
N GLY A 74 -11.55 -5.98 2.86
CA GLY A 74 -11.56 -6.91 4.00
C GLY A 74 -12.11 -8.31 3.68
N THR A 75 -12.74 -8.51 2.52
CA THR A 75 -13.18 -9.83 2.02
C THR A 75 -12.11 -10.50 1.16
N GLY A 76 -11.02 -9.79 0.84
CA GLY A 76 -9.97 -10.22 -0.08
C GLY A 76 -10.26 -9.89 -1.54
N ALA A 77 -11.36 -9.19 -1.84
CA ALA A 77 -11.72 -8.84 -3.21
C ALA A 77 -10.80 -7.73 -3.75
N LEU A 78 -10.31 -7.89 -4.98
CA LEU A 78 -9.51 -6.88 -5.67
C LEU A 78 -10.38 -5.67 -6.04
N ILE A 79 -10.07 -4.51 -5.46
CA ILE A 79 -10.79 -3.24 -5.67
C ILE A 79 -9.95 -2.17 -6.40
N GLY A 80 -8.67 -2.46 -6.67
CA GLY A 80 -7.83 -1.60 -7.49
C GLY A 80 -6.51 -2.25 -7.85
N ARG A 81 -5.98 -1.93 -9.03
CA ARG A 81 -4.66 -2.38 -9.48
C ARG A 81 -3.93 -1.25 -10.18
N ASN A 82 -2.63 -1.15 -9.94
CA ASN A 82 -1.76 -0.22 -10.64
C ASN A 82 -0.46 -0.91 -11.06
N ASP A 83 -0.13 -0.77 -12.33
CA ASP A 83 1.05 -1.39 -12.96
C ASP A 83 1.55 -0.41 -14.03
N ASN A 84 2.51 0.43 -13.66
CA ASN A 84 2.94 1.68 -14.32
C ASN A 84 2.11 2.94 -14.00
N TRP A 85 2.63 4.10 -14.41
CA TRP A 85 1.98 5.40 -14.23
C TRP A 85 0.78 5.55 -15.18
N GLN A 86 -0.33 6.12 -14.70
CA GLN A 86 -1.59 6.35 -15.45
C GLN A 86 -2.38 5.11 -15.90
N THR A 87 -1.96 3.90 -15.54
CA THR A 87 -2.61 2.64 -15.91
C THR A 87 -3.50 2.07 -14.79
N THR A 88 -3.94 2.90 -13.84
CA THR A 88 -4.77 2.45 -12.71
C THR A 88 -6.11 1.90 -13.19
N ILE A 89 -6.39 0.64 -12.87
CA ILE A 89 -7.69 0.01 -13.07
C ILE A 89 -8.45 0.08 -11.75
N ILE A 90 -9.59 0.77 -11.74
CA ILE A 90 -10.48 0.84 -10.58
C ILE A 90 -11.42 -0.35 -10.62
N GLY A 91 -11.30 -1.24 -9.62
CA GLY A 91 -12.15 -2.41 -9.46
C GLY A 91 -13.43 -2.05 -8.71
N GLY A 92 -14.40 -1.46 -9.40
CA GLY A 92 -15.69 -1.11 -8.80
C GLY A 92 -15.64 0.09 -7.87
N VAL A 93 -16.81 0.71 -7.68
CA VAL A 93 -16.98 1.99 -6.97
C VAL A 93 -16.40 1.90 -5.56
N ILE A 94 -15.35 2.68 -5.29
CA ILE A 94 -14.91 2.99 -3.93
C ILE A 94 -15.88 4.03 -3.37
N THR A 95 -16.96 3.57 -2.74
CA THR A 95 -17.89 4.38 -1.92
C THR A 95 -17.58 4.22 -0.44
#